data_AF-A0A484ME75-F1
#
_entry.id   AF-A0A484ME75-F1
#
_cell.length_a   1.000
_cell.length_b   1.000
_cell.length_c   1.000
_cell.angle_alpha   90.00
_cell.angle_beta   90.00
_cell.angle_gamma   90.00
#
_symmetry.space_group_name_H-M   'P 1'
#
loop_
_entity.id
_entity.type
_entity.pdbx_description
1 polymer ?
#
loop_
_entity_poly.entity_id
_entity_poly.type
_entity_poly.pdbx_seq_one_letter_code
_entity_poly.pdbx_strand_id
1 'polypeptide(L)'
;MIVQPLVGYYSDNCTWRFGRRRPFIASGALLVILAVSLIGFAADIGHAAGDSLGKTTKPRSVVVFAVGFWILDVANNMLQGPCRALLADLSSGNADKMRASNSLFSFFMAVGNVLGYAAGSFSGLHKVFPFSMTDACDVYCANLKSCFFISVALLLVVTTLALTFVKEREIKVPAGEKEKAAAAGGVPFFGEIFGALRDLPRPMWILLLVTALNWIAWFPFLLYDTDWMAKEVYGGVVGDRLYARGVHAGALGLLLNSVVLGFMSIGVELVARRFGGVKKLWGCVNFILAICLAMTVLVTKMAQHTRQHDAAGHVLPPTAGVKAGALLLFSALGIPLAVTFSIPFALASIFSSNAGAGQGLSLGVLNLSIVIPQMLVSFLSGPWDSLFGGGNLPAFVVGAISAAASGIFAMTLLPSPPRDVALSAAGGFH
;
A
#
# COMPACT_ATOMS: atom_id res chain seq x y z
N MET A 1 10.66 -2.08 7.55
CA MET A 1 10.54 -3.12 8.61
C MET A 1 10.61 -2.56 10.03
N ILE A 2 11.68 -1.87 10.41
CA ILE A 2 11.86 -1.39 11.79
C ILE A 2 11.15 -0.05 12.02
N VAL A 3 11.09 0.80 10.98
CA VAL A 3 10.59 2.18 11.08
C VAL A 3 9.17 2.25 11.64
N GLN A 4 8.22 1.49 11.10
CA GLN A 4 6.81 1.61 11.52
C GLN A 4 6.57 1.12 12.96
N PRO A 5 7.09 -0.04 13.42
CA PRO A 5 7.05 -0.39 14.84
C PRO A 5 7.77 0.62 15.75
N LEU A 6 8.94 1.11 15.34
CA LEU A 6 9.74 2.07 16.11
C LEU A 6 9.02 3.40 16.29
N VAL A 7 8.52 3.95 15.18
CA VAL A 7 7.74 5.19 15.16
C VAL A 7 6.42 4.99 15.92
N GLY A 8 5.75 3.85 15.76
CA GLY A 8 4.55 3.50 16.51
C GLY A 8 4.79 3.52 18.03
N TYR A 9 5.88 2.89 18.47
CA TYR A 9 6.29 2.84 19.87
C TYR A 9 6.65 4.21 20.45
N TYR A 10 7.56 4.95 19.80
CA TYR A 10 7.93 6.29 20.28
C TYR A 10 6.77 7.27 20.19
N SER A 11 5.90 7.10 19.19
CA SER A 11 4.67 7.86 19.11
C SER A 11 3.73 7.49 20.24
N ASP A 12 3.58 6.23 20.64
CA ASP A 12 2.73 5.82 21.78
C ASP A 12 3.20 6.44 23.12
N ASN A 13 4.50 6.72 23.26
CA ASN A 13 5.11 7.26 24.48
C ASN A 13 5.34 8.78 24.47
N CYS A 14 5.01 9.48 23.37
CA CYS A 14 5.24 10.91 23.27
C CYS A 14 4.20 11.71 24.09
N THR A 15 4.64 12.77 24.78
CA THR A 15 3.79 13.62 25.65
C THR A 15 3.81 15.09 25.25
N TRP A 16 4.04 15.36 23.96
CA TRP A 16 4.19 16.72 23.48
C TRP A 16 2.89 17.54 23.59
N ARG A 17 3.03 18.84 23.92
CA ARG A 17 1.93 19.79 24.15
C ARG A 17 0.94 19.96 23.00
N PHE A 18 1.35 19.60 21.78
CA PHE A 18 0.51 19.72 20.59
C PHE A 18 -0.17 18.40 20.21
N GLY A 19 -0.05 17.36 21.02
CA GLY A 19 -0.54 16.03 20.72
C GLY A 19 0.60 15.04 20.52
N ARG A 20 0.32 13.78 20.80
CA ARG A 20 1.29 12.69 20.84
C ARG A 20 1.63 12.17 19.43
N ARG A 21 0.67 12.19 18.51
CA ARG A 21 0.84 11.70 17.12
C ARG A 21 1.35 12.77 16.15
N ARG A 22 1.00 14.03 16.39
CA ARG A 22 1.31 15.17 15.50
C ARG A 22 2.79 15.35 15.12
N PRO A 23 3.79 15.23 16.03
CA PRO A 23 5.19 15.47 15.66
C PRO A 23 5.67 14.49 14.61
N PHE A 24 5.27 13.22 14.73
CA PHE A 24 5.67 12.15 13.82
C PHE A 24 5.03 12.29 12.44
N ILE A 25 3.77 12.75 12.40
CA ILE A 25 3.08 13.04 11.13
C ILE A 25 3.75 14.24 10.43
N ALA A 26 4.05 15.31 11.15
CA ALA A 26 4.72 16.49 10.60
C ALA A 26 6.13 16.15 10.09
N SER A 27 6.93 15.43 10.87
CA SER A 27 8.27 15.01 10.46
C SER A 27 8.23 14.04 9.27
N GLY A 28 7.27 13.11 9.26
CA GLY A 28 7.05 12.21 8.12
C GLY A 28 6.74 13.00 6.85
N ALA A 29 5.86 14.01 6.93
CA ALA A 29 5.51 14.84 5.78
C ALA A 29 6.72 15.65 5.28
N LEU A 30 7.51 16.23 6.18
CA LEU A 30 8.75 16.94 5.81
C LEU A 30 9.77 16.01 5.14
N LEU A 31 9.91 14.77 5.63
CA LEU A 31 10.79 13.78 5.00
C LEU A 31 10.28 13.35 3.62
N VAL A 32 8.96 13.22 3.41
CA VAL A 32 8.39 12.97 2.08
C VAL A 32 8.74 14.12 1.14
N ILE A 33 8.59 15.38 1.58
CA ILE A 33 8.93 16.56 0.76
C ILE A 33 10.41 16.56 0.38
N LEU A 34 11.29 16.29 1.34
CA LEU A 34 12.73 16.17 1.08
C LEU A 34 13.02 15.05 0.08
N ALA A 35 12.42 13.88 0.26
CA ALA A 35 12.63 12.72 -0.58
C ALA A 35 12.19 12.96 -2.03
N VAL A 36 10.96 13.45 -2.26
CA VAL A 36 10.47 13.71 -3.61
C VAL A 36 11.20 14.86 -4.29
N SER A 37 11.73 15.82 -3.51
CA SER A 37 12.62 16.87 -4.03
C SER A 37 13.95 16.27 -4.50
N LEU A 38 14.57 15.40 -3.70
CA LEU A 38 15.80 14.70 -4.11
C LEU A 38 15.58 13.84 -5.37
N ILE A 39 14.47 13.11 -5.43
CA ILE A 39 14.12 12.26 -6.59
C ILE A 39 13.87 13.13 -7.83
N GLY A 40 13.05 14.18 -7.70
CA GLY A 40 12.70 15.06 -8.82
C GLY A 40 13.91 15.81 -9.38
N PHE A 41 14.81 16.28 -8.51
CA PHE A 41 16.01 17.02 -8.89
C PHE A 41 17.27 16.15 -9.02
N ALA A 42 17.14 14.81 -9.03
CA ALA A 42 18.28 13.90 -9.06
C ALA A 42 19.20 14.15 -10.28
N ALA A 43 18.60 14.43 -11.45
CA ALA A 43 19.35 14.71 -12.67
C ALA A 43 20.12 16.05 -12.60
N ASP A 44 19.51 17.10 -12.03
CA ASP A 44 20.16 18.42 -11.91
C ASP A 44 21.26 18.40 -10.86
N ILE A 45 20.99 17.78 -9.70
CA ILE A 45 21.97 17.64 -8.62
C ILE A 45 23.15 16.78 -9.10
N GLY A 46 22.87 15.69 -9.81
CA GLY A 46 23.92 14.85 -10.39
C GLY A 46 24.75 15.59 -11.43
N HIS A 47 24.13 16.41 -12.28
CA HIS A 47 24.83 17.24 -13.25
C HIS A 47 25.69 18.32 -12.55
N ALA A 48 25.14 19.04 -11.58
CA ALA A 48 25.87 20.02 -10.77
C ALA A 48 27.04 19.39 -9.98
N ALA A 49 26.87 18.14 -9.54
CA ALA A 49 27.92 17.35 -8.91
C ALA A 49 28.96 16.82 -9.90
N GLY A 50 28.73 16.97 -11.21
CA GLY A 50 29.69 16.74 -12.31
C GLY A 50 29.38 15.55 -13.22
N ASP A 51 28.14 15.04 -13.28
CA ASP A 51 27.72 14.10 -14.32
C ASP A 51 27.68 14.81 -15.70
N SER A 52 28.26 14.19 -16.72
CA SER A 52 28.26 14.73 -18.09
C SER A 52 26.90 14.53 -18.77
N LEU A 53 26.40 15.56 -19.45
CA LEU A 53 25.08 15.52 -20.14
C LEU A 53 25.01 14.49 -21.28
N GLY A 54 26.13 14.22 -21.95
CA GLY A 54 26.21 13.32 -23.11
C GLY A 54 26.56 11.86 -22.82
N LYS A 55 26.77 11.48 -21.55
CA LYS A 55 27.07 10.08 -21.18
C LYS A 55 25.81 9.35 -20.75
N THR A 56 25.68 8.10 -21.18
CA THR A 56 24.57 7.21 -20.78
C THR A 56 24.62 6.86 -19.30
N THR A 57 25.82 6.78 -18.71
CA THR A 57 26.01 6.52 -17.28
C THR A 57 26.08 7.83 -16.49
N LYS A 58 25.13 8.01 -15.57
CA LYS A 58 25.02 9.18 -14.67
C LYS A 58 25.09 8.72 -13.20
N PRO A 59 26.27 8.31 -12.71
CA PRO A 59 26.39 7.64 -11.42
C PRO A 59 25.95 8.53 -10.24
N ARG A 60 26.26 9.84 -10.28
CA ARG A 60 25.91 10.74 -9.18
C ARG A 60 24.40 10.97 -9.11
N SER A 61 23.75 11.13 -10.26
CA SER A 61 22.30 11.22 -10.39
C SER A 61 21.61 9.97 -9.82
N VAL A 62 22.13 8.78 -10.13
CA VAL A 62 21.62 7.50 -9.61
C VAL A 62 21.76 7.40 -8.10
N VAL A 63 22.89 7.83 -7.52
CA VAL A 63 23.08 7.84 -6.06
C VAL A 63 22.07 8.77 -5.38
N VAL A 64 21.88 9.99 -5.90
CA VAL A 64 20.91 10.96 -5.35
C VAL A 64 19.49 10.39 -5.42
N PHE A 65 19.13 9.81 -6.57
CA PHE A 65 17.83 9.15 -6.74
C PHE A 65 17.63 8.00 -5.74
N ALA A 66 18.64 7.13 -5.58
CA ALA A 66 18.58 5.99 -4.67
C ALA A 66 18.45 6.43 -3.20
N VAL A 67 19.20 7.45 -2.78
CA VAL A 67 19.08 8.03 -1.43
C VAL A 67 17.69 8.65 -1.24
N GLY A 68 17.21 9.43 -2.20
CA GLY A 68 15.86 10.01 -2.16
C GLY A 68 14.78 8.93 -2.06
N PHE A 69 14.89 7.86 -2.84
CA PHE A 69 13.98 6.71 -2.81
C PHE A 69 13.99 5.99 -1.45
N TRP A 70 15.15 5.79 -0.83
CA TRP A 70 15.25 5.23 0.52
C TRP A 70 14.61 6.12 1.58
N ILE A 71 14.85 7.44 1.52
CA ILE A 71 14.21 8.39 2.43
C ILE A 71 12.69 8.36 2.22
N LEU A 72 12.21 8.25 0.97
CA LEU A 72 10.78 8.15 0.66
C LEU A 72 10.15 6.93 1.32
N ASP A 73 10.80 5.76 1.27
CA ASP A 73 10.28 4.55 1.92
C ASP A 73 10.21 4.71 3.45
N VAL A 74 11.27 5.26 4.07
CA VAL A 74 11.29 5.57 5.51
C VAL A 74 10.17 6.55 5.86
N ALA A 75 10.01 7.62 5.08
CA ALA A 75 9.03 8.67 5.30
C ALA A 75 7.59 8.15 5.17
N ASN A 76 7.31 7.32 4.16
CA ASN A 76 6.01 6.70 3.95
C ASN A 76 5.64 5.78 5.12
N ASN A 77 6.57 4.91 5.55
CA ASN A 77 6.37 4.05 6.71
C ASN A 77 6.17 4.86 8.02
N MET A 78 6.90 5.98 8.17
CA MET A 78 6.77 6.89 9.30
C MET A 78 5.44 7.66 9.31
N LEU A 79 4.87 7.99 8.15
CA LEU A 79 3.62 8.74 8.06
C LEU A 79 2.40 7.83 8.19
N GLN A 80 2.42 6.66 7.54
CA GLN A 80 1.29 5.73 7.53
C GLN A 80 0.92 5.20 8.92
N GLY A 81 1.90 4.82 9.74
CA GLY A 81 1.67 4.26 11.08
C GLY A 81 0.93 5.21 12.02
N PRO A 82 1.51 6.38 12.35
CA PRO A 82 0.89 7.40 13.19
C PRO A 82 -0.44 7.93 12.66
N CYS A 83 -0.62 8.08 11.34
CA CYS A 83 -1.91 8.48 10.77
C CYS A 83 -3.00 7.44 11.04
N ARG A 84 -2.71 6.15 10.86
CA ARG A 84 -3.67 5.07 11.19
C ARG A 84 -3.92 4.98 12.69
N ALA A 85 -2.87 5.12 13.51
CA ALA A 85 -3.01 5.13 14.96
C ALA A 85 -3.86 6.32 15.45
N LEU A 86 -3.70 7.51 14.84
CA LEU A 86 -4.52 8.68 15.14
C LEU A 86 -5.99 8.45 14.77
N LEU A 87 -6.28 7.84 13.62
CA LEU A 87 -7.64 7.46 13.24
C LEU A 87 -8.26 6.46 14.24
N ALA A 88 -7.44 5.53 14.74
CA ALA A 88 -7.86 4.58 15.77
C ALA A 88 -8.15 5.29 17.11
N ASP A 89 -7.27 6.19 17.53
CA ASP A 89 -7.41 7.01 18.74
C ASP A 89 -8.71 7.87 18.65
N LEU A 90 -9.01 8.45 17.49
CA LEU A 90 -10.24 9.23 17.25
C LEU A 90 -11.51 8.38 17.26
N SER A 91 -11.41 7.10 16.88
CA SER A 91 -12.54 6.17 16.89
C SER A 91 -12.99 5.79 18.31
N SER A 92 -12.21 6.13 19.35
CA SER A 92 -12.56 5.99 20.77
C SER A 92 -13.03 4.57 21.14
N GLY A 93 -12.40 3.54 20.58
CA GLY A 93 -12.72 2.13 20.83
C GLY A 93 -14.02 1.61 20.18
N ASN A 94 -14.76 2.45 19.45
CA ASN A 94 -15.98 2.02 18.76
C ASN A 94 -15.62 1.27 17.46
N ALA A 95 -16.03 0.01 17.35
CA ALA A 95 -15.66 -0.85 16.23
C ALA A 95 -16.25 -0.37 14.89
N ASP A 96 -17.46 0.21 14.89
CA ASP A 96 -18.09 0.74 13.68
C ASP A 96 -17.34 1.96 13.15
N LYS A 97 -17.01 2.92 14.03
CA LYS A 97 -16.19 4.09 13.67
C LYS A 97 -14.81 3.69 13.17
N MET A 98 -14.20 2.66 13.78
CA MET A 98 -12.91 2.12 13.37
C MET A 98 -12.96 1.56 11.94
N ARG A 99 -13.98 0.77 11.62
CA ARG A 99 -14.16 0.19 10.29
C ARG A 99 -14.46 1.26 9.24
N ALA A 100 -15.35 2.21 9.56
CA ALA A 100 -15.64 3.36 8.69
C ALA A 100 -14.40 4.22 8.42
N SER A 101 -13.58 4.49 9.45
CA SER A 101 -12.35 5.26 9.31
C SER A 101 -11.31 4.55 8.43
N ASN A 102 -11.14 3.24 8.59
CA ASN A 102 -10.23 2.45 7.74
C ASN A 102 -10.76 2.30 6.30
N SER A 103 -12.08 2.21 6.11
CA SER A 103 -12.73 2.26 4.80
C SER A 103 -12.46 3.60 4.09
N LEU A 104 -12.62 4.72 4.80
CA LEU A 104 -12.35 6.05 4.27
C LEU A 104 -10.85 6.24 3.98
N PHE A 105 -9.98 5.68 4.81
CA PHE A 105 -8.53 5.66 4.56
C PHE A 105 -8.19 4.95 3.24
N SER A 106 -8.73 3.74 3.02
CA SER A 106 -8.56 3.01 1.77
C SER A 106 -9.14 3.76 0.57
N PHE A 107 -10.28 4.44 0.75
CA PHE A 107 -10.86 5.28 -0.29
C PHE A 107 -9.93 6.43 -0.70
N PHE A 108 -9.37 7.17 0.25
CA PHE A 108 -8.43 8.24 -0.07
C PHE A 108 -7.10 7.73 -0.64
N MET A 109 -6.65 6.52 -0.26
CA MET A 109 -5.54 5.87 -0.98
C MET A 109 -5.90 5.61 -2.44
N ALA A 110 -7.12 5.15 -2.72
CA ALA A 110 -7.60 4.93 -4.07
C ALA A 110 -7.64 6.22 -4.89
N VAL A 111 -8.14 7.32 -4.30
CA VAL A 111 -8.12 8.66 -4.91
C VAL A 111 -6.68 9.09 -5.22
N GLY A 112 -5.76 8.91 -4.27
CA GLY A 112 -4.34 9.20 -4.47
C GLY A 112 -3.73 8.41 -5.63
N ASN A 113 -4.01 7.10 -5.72
CA ASN A 113 -3.54 6.27 -6.83
C ASN A 113 -4.11 6.73 -8.18
N VAL A 114 -5.42 7.04 -8.24
CA VAL A 114 -6.07 7.56 -9.46
C VAL A 114 -5.43 8.86 -9.91
N LEU A 115 -5.23 9.81 -8.99
CA LEU A 115 -4.57 11.08 -9.28
C LEU A 115 -3.12 10.87 -9.71
N GLY A 116 -2.38 9.96 -9.08
CA GLY A 116 -1.01 9.63 -9.42
C GLY A 116 -0.87 9.06 -10.84
N TYR A 117 -1.69 8.05 -11.19
CA TYR A 117 -1.71 7.47 -12.53
C TYR A 117 -2.18 8.48 -13.58
N ALA A 118 -3.18 9.31 -13.28
CA ALA A 118 -3.66 10.35 -14.19
C ALA A 118 -2.58 11.43 -14.43
N ALA A 119 -1.91 11.90 -13.37
CA ALA A 119 -0.83 12.87 -13.47
C ALA A 119 0.37 12.31 -14.25
N GLY A 120 0.75 11.05 -14.00
CA GLY A 120 1.82 10.37 -14.75
C GLY A 120 1.49 10.16 -16.24
N SER A 121 0.22 9.95 -16.58
CA SER A 121 -0.23 9.80 -17.96
C SER A 121 -0.27 11.13 -18.73
N PHE A 122 -0.46 12.24 -18.04
CA PHE A 122 -0.54 13.56 -18.66
C PHE A 122 0.86 14.13 -18.94
N SER A 123 1.27 14.17 -20.21
CA SER A 123 2.60 14.63 -20.63
C SER A 123 2.76 16.16 -20.68
N GLY A 124 1.68 16.92 -20.50
CA GLY A 124 1.68 18.38 -20.63
C GLY A 124 1.95 19.16 -19.34
N LEU A 125 2.19 18.48 -18.21
CA LEU A 125 2.23 19.11 -16.89
C LEU A 125 3.44 20.05 -16.74
N HIS A 126 4.56 19.71 -17.39
CA HIS A 126 5.76 20.55 -17.46
C HIS A 126 5.50 21.95 -18.06
N LYS A 127 4.43 22.15 -18.84
CA LYS A 127 4.07 23.48 -19.39
C LYS A 127 3.51 24.43 -18.33
N VAL A 128 2.90 23.90 -17.27
CA VAL A 128 2.39 24.69 -16.14
C VAL A 128 3.55 25.19 -15.28
N PHE A 129 4.63 24.42 -15.20
CA PHE A 129 5.84 24.74 -14.45
C PHE A 129 7.05 24.79 -15.40
N PRO A 130 7.17 25.82 -16.26
CA PRO A 130 8.21 25.86 -17.30
C PRO A 130 9.64 25.83 -16.74
N PHE A 131 9.83 26.26 -15.48
CA PHE A 131 11.12 26.18 -14.77
C PHE A 131 11.56 24.74 -14.44
N SER A 132 10.68 23.74 -14.62
CA SER A 132 11.00 22.33 -14.36
C SER A 132 11.93 21.72 -15.41
N MET A 133 11.95 22.29 -16.62
CA MET A 133 12.87 21.90 -17.69
C MET A 133 14.23 22.55 -17.50
N THR A 134 15.29 21.75 -17.61
CA THR A 134 16.69 22.19 -17.49
C THR A 134 17.53 21.45 -18.52
N ASP A 135 18.76 21.89 -18.73
CA ASP A 135 19.69 21.22 -19.67
C ASP A 135 19.94 19.74 -19.31
N ALA A 136 19.80 19.39 -18.02
CA ALA A 136 19.99 18.04 -17.51
C ALA A 136 18.72 17.17 -17.49
N CYS A 137 17.54 17.79 -17.62
CA CYS A 137 16.24 17.17 -17.37
C CYS A 137 15.31 17.34 -18.58
N ASP A 138 15.05 16.23 -19.26
CA ASP A 138 14.19 16.18 -20.44
C ASP A 138 12.69 16.38 -20.09
N VAL A 139 11.82 16.28 -21.10
CA VAL A 139 10.36 16.43 -20.94
C VAL A 139 9.79 15.46 -19.91
N TYR A 140 10.26 14.21 -19.88
CA TYR A 140 9.74 13.20 -18.96
C TYR A 140 10.14 13.51 -17.51
N CYS A 141 11.40 13.86 -17.31
CA CYS A 141 11.93 14.29 -16.03
C CYS A 141 11.22 15.58 -15.54
N ALA A 142 11.00 16.56 -16.41
CA ALA A 142 10.31 17.81 -16.08
C ALA A 142 8.83 17.59 -15.73
N ASN A 143 8.18 16.66 -16.43
CA ASN A 143 6.80 16.27 -16.12
C ASN A 143 6.71 15.59 -14.75
N LEU A 144 7.66 14.70 -14.43
CA LEU A 144 7.75 14.06 -13.12
C LEU A 144 7.99 15.09 -11.99
N LYS A 145 8.92 16.03 -12.17
CA LYS A 145 9.13 17.14 -11.22
C LYS A 145 7.85 17.93 -10.98
N SER A 146 7.14 18.26 -12.05
CA SER A 146 5.85 18.98 -11.98
C SER A 146 4.82 18.21 -11.15
N CYS A 147 4.72 16.89 -11.32
CA CYS A 147 3.86 16.03 -10.50
C CYS A 147 4.25 16.07 -9.01
N PHE A 148 5.55 16.08 -8.69
CA PHE A 148 6.01 16.18 -7.31
C PHE A 148 5.72 17.54 -6.68
N PHE A 149 5.82 18.64 -7.42
CA PHE A 149 5.42 19.95 -6.90
C PHE A 149 3.95 20.02 -6.49
N ILE A 150 3.06 19.50 -7.35
CA ILE A 150 1.64 19.40 -7.02
C ILE A 150 1.43 18.51 -5.80
N SER A 151 2.09 17.35 -5.75
CA SER A 151 2.03 16.42 -4.61
C SER A 151 2.52 17.05 -3.30
N VAL A 152 3.61 17.82 -3.33
CA VAL A 152 4.16 18.54 -2.17
C VAL A 152 3.18 19.61 -1.69
N ALA A 153 2.62 20.42 -2.60
CA ALA A 153 1.63 21.43 -2.24
C ALA A 153 0.40 20.79 -1.60
N LEU A 154 -0.13 19.71 -2.20
CA LEU A 154 -1.27 18.97 -1.66
C LEU A 154 -0.96 18.37 -0.28
N LEU A 155 0.20 17.74 -0.12
CA LEU A 155 0.64 17.16 1.16
C LEU A 155 0.75 18.23 2.25
N LEU A 156 1.40 19.36 1.95
CA LEU A 156 1.53 20.47 2.89
C LEU A 156 0.16 21.01 3.32
N VAL A 157 -0.74 21.25 2.37
CA VAL A 157 -2.09 21.74 2.66
C VAL A 157 -2.84 20.74 3.53
N VAL A 158 -2.94 19.48 3.10
CA VAL A 158 -3.72 18.45 3.81
C VAL A 158 -3.13 18.14 5.19
N THR A 159 -1.81 18.03 5.32
CA THR A 159 -1.16 17.81 6.61
C THR A 159 -1.34 19.01 7.53
N THR A 160 -1.20 20.24 7.04
CA THR A 160 -1.41 21.45 7.86
C THR A 160 -2.85 21.52 8.35
N LEU A 161 -3.83 21.28 7.46
CA LEU A 161 -5.24 21.22 7.83
C LEU A 161 -5.48 20.12 8.88
N ALA A 162 -4.95 18.92 8.67
CA ALA A 162 -5.12 17.82 9.62
C ALA A 162 -4.54 18.15 11.00
N LEU A 163 -3.32 18.67 11.07
CA LEU A 163 -2.65 18.97 12.34
C LEU A 163 -3.25 20.16 13.09
N THR A 164 -3.90 21.09 12.39
CA THR A 164 -4.55 22.27 13.00
C THR A 164 -5.99 22.00 13.41
N PHE A 165 -6.80 21.36 12.56
CA PHE A 165 -8.22 21.17 12.80
C PHE A 165 -8.55 19.91 13.63
N VAL A 166 -7.76 18.84 13.52
CA VAL A 166 -8.05 17.57 14.23
C VAL A 166 -7.58 17.68 15.67
N LYS A 167 -8.49 17.90 16.62
CA LYS A 167 -8.17 17.94 18.05
C LYS A 167 -7.81 16.54 18.55
N GLU A 168 -6.55 16.38 18.97
CA GLU A 168 -6.08 15.16 19.62
C GLU A 168 -6.43 15.24 21.12
N ARG A 169 -7.09 14.21 21.66
CA ARG A 169 -7.35 14.14 23.11
C ARG A 169 -6.07 13.69 23.81
N GLU A 170 -5.62 14.46 24.78
CA GLU A 170 -4.53 14.03 25.66
C GLU A 170 -4.97 12.80 26.47
N ILE A 171 -4.34 11.66 26.24
CA ILE A 171 -4.42 10.53 27.15
C ILE A 171 -3.53 10.89 28.34
N LYS A 172 -4.14 11.42 29.42
CA LYS A 172 -3.44 11.69 30.66
C LYS A 172 -3.07 10.37 31.32
N VAL A 173 -1.84 9.92 31.14
CA VAL A 173 -1.28 8.82 31.93
C VAL A 173 -1.23 9.27 33.40
N PRO A 174 -1.83 8.54 34.35
CA PRO A 174 -1.80 8.88 35.77
C PRO A 174 -0.35 9.04 36.25
N ALA A 175 -0.07 10.08 37.05
CA ALA A 175 1.29 10.42 37.49
C ALA A 175 2.04 9.24 38.15
N GLY A 176 1.32 8.35 38.85
CA GLY A 176 1.89 7.18 39.53
C GLY A 176 2.34 6.02 38.63
N GLU A 177 1.86 5.93 37.37
CA GLU A 177 2.36 4.92 36.42
C GLU A 177 3.68 5.35 35.78
N LYS A 178 3.89 6.66 35.59
CA LYS A 178 5.16 7.22 35.09
C LYS A 178 6.32 6.99 36.05
N GLU A 179 6.08 7.13 37.36
CA GLU A 179 7.09 6.84 38.39
C GLU A 179 7.45 5.34 38.45
N LYS A 180 6.47 4.44 38.33
CA LYS A 180 6.72 2.99 38.28
C LYS A 180 7.49 2.57 37.03
N ALA A 181 7.17 3.13 35.88
CA ALA A 181 7.88 2.86 34.63
C ALA A 181 9.33 3.39 34.64
N ALA A 182 9.57 4.56 35.26
CA ALA A 182 10.91 5.12 35.43
C ALA A 182 11.77 4.31 36.42
N ALA A 183 11.16 3.74 37.46
CA ALA A 183 11.84 2.93 38.47
C ALA A 183 12.18 1.50 37.99
N ALA A 184 11.46 0.96 37.00
CA ALA A 184 11.63 -0.41 36.52
C ALA A 184 12.85 -0.63 35.61
N GLY A 185 13.54 0.44 35.18
CA GLY A 185 14.61 0.35 34.18
C GLY A 185 14.02 -0.07 32.83
N GLY A 186 13.80 0.89 31.93
CA GLY A 186 13.11 0.66 30.66
C GLY A 186 13.66 -0.57 29.92
N VAL A 187 12.76 -1.48 29.54
CA VAL A 187 13.12 -2.64 28.74
C VAL A 187 13.59 -2.12 27.38
N PRO A 188 14.69 -2.65 26.78
CA PRO A 188 15.12 -2.22 25.46
C PRO A 188 13.96 -2.37 24.47
N PHE A 189 13.83 -1.44 23.51
CA PHE A 189 12.77 -1.46 22.48
C PHE A 189 12.50 -2.85 21.87
N PHE A 190 13.56 -3.61 21.58
CA PHE A 190 13.44 -4.97 21.06
C PHE A 190 12.89 -5.98 22.08
N GLY A 191 13.21 -5.82 23.37
CA GLY A 191 12.63 -6.60 24.45
C GLY A 191 11.14 -6.31 24.64
N GLU A 192 10.70 -5.07 24.50
CA GLU A 192 9.28 -4.71 24.55
C GLU A 192 8.51 -5.19 23.32
N ILE A 193 9.09 -5.14 22.11
CA ILE A 193 8.48 -5.76 20.93
C ILE A 193 8.35 -7.26 21.12
N PHE A 194 9.39 -7.93 21.62
CA PHE A 194 9.35 -9.38 21.81
C PHE A 194 8.35 -9.79 22.89
N GLY A 195 8.29 -9.04 23.99
CA GLY A 195 7.26 -9.20 25.03
C GLY A 195 5.86 -8.98 24.47
N ALA A 196 5.64 -7.86 23.77
CA ALA A 196 4.36 -7.55 23.16
C ALA A 196 3.91 -8.59 22.12
N LEU A 197 4.84 -9.12 21.30
CA LEU A 197 4.56 -10.22 20.38
C LEU A 197 4.14 -11.48 21.13
N ARG A 198 4.85 -11.84 22.21
CA ARG A 198 4.55 -13.02 23.04
C ARG A 198 3.17 -12.90 23.71
N ASP A 199 2.82 -11.72 24.17
CA ASP A 199 1.58 -11.46 24.92
C ASP A 199 0.37 -11.20 23.99
N LEU A 200 0.54 -11.30 22.67
CA LEU A 200 -0.56 -11.13 21.73
C LEU A 200 -1.67 -12.18 21.93
N PRO A 201 -2.94 -11.76 21.96
CA PRO A 201 -4.05 -12.67 22.09
C PRO A 201 -4.17 -13.54 20.83
N ARG A 202 -4.66 -14.78 20.97
CA ARG A 202 -4.83 -15.73 19.86
C ARG A 202 -5.52 -15.14 18.60
N PRO A 203 -6.58 -14.31 18.70
CA PRO A 203 -7.15 -13.56 17.58
C PRO A 203 -6.13 -12.77 16.74
N MET A 204 -5.16 -12.13 17.38
CA MET A 204 -4.14 -11.32 16.70
C MET A 204 -3.16 -12.21 15.93
N TRP A 205 -2.71 -13.33 16.51
CA TRP A 205 -1.85 -14.30 15.79
C TRP A 205 -2.51 -14.85 14.53
N ILE A 206 -3.81 -15.15 14.58
CA ILE A 206 -4.57 -15.59 13.42
C ILE A 206 -4.66 -14.47 12.38
N LEU A 207 -4.90 -13.23 12.81
CA LEU A 207 -4.92 -12.06 11.93
C LEU A 207 -3.58 -11.85 11.23
N LEU A 208 -2.47 -11.98 11.96
CA LEU A 208 -1.11 -11.87 11.42
C LEU A 208 -0.84 -12.96 10.36
N LEU A 209 -1.25 -14.21 10.62
CA LEU A 209 -1.11 -15.32 9.68
C LEU A 209 -1.92 -15.09 8.38
N VAL A 210 -3.21 -14.74 8.51
CA VAL A 210 -4.07 -14.48 7.34
C VAL A 210 -3.54 -13.29 6.54
N THR A 211 -3.09 -12.23 7.21
CA THR A 211 -2.47 -11.07 6.58
C THR A 211 -1.20 -11.47 5.83
N ALA A 212 -0.35 -12.31 6.44
CA ALA A 212 0.88 -12.76 5.81
C ALA A 212 0.63 -13.55 4.53
N LEU A 213 -0.28 -14.53 4.56
CA LEU A 213 -0.68 -15.29 3.37
C LEU A 213 -1.26 -14.37 2.29
N ASN A 214 -2.11 -13.42 2.69
CA ASN A 214 -2.68 -12.45 1.75
C ASN A 214 -1.60 -11.58 1.07
N TRP A 215 -0.54 -11.20 1.78
CA TRP A 215 0.56 -10.43 1.19
C TRP A 215 1.53 -11.28 0.36
N ILE A 216 1.69 -12.58 0.67
CA ILE A 216 2.33 -13.52 -0.27
C ILE A 216 1.56 -13.58 -1.58
N ALA A 217 0.22 -13.43 -1.55
CA ALA A 217 -0.59 -13.40 -2.76
C ALA A 217 -0.48 -12.11 -3.57
N TRP A 218 -0.52 -10.96 -2.90
CA TRP A 218 -0.49 -9.67 -3.57
C TRP A 218 0.87 -9.29 -4.14
N PHE A 219 1.94 -9.65 -3.44
CA PHE A 219 3.26 -9.12 -3.76
C PHE A 219 3.79 -9.52 -5.15
N PRO A 220 3.63 -10.77 -5.63
CA PRO A 220 3.95 -11.11 -7.02
C PRO A 220 3.26 -10.20 -8.02
N PHE A 221 1.95 -9.99 -7.84
CA PHE A 221 1.16 -9.14 -8.72
C PHE A 221 1.68 -7.70 -8.69
N LEU A 222 1.86 -7.11 -7.51
CA LEU A 222 2.34 -5.73 -7.38
C LEU A 222 3.76 -5.51 -7.94
N LEU A 223 4.59 -6.55 -7.99
CA LEU A 223 5.94 -6.47 -8.53
C LEU A 223 5.99 -6.64 -10.06
N TYR A 224 5.11 -7.50 -10.59
CA TYR A 224 5.22 -7.98 -11.97
C TYR A 224 4.00 -7.70 -12.85
N ASP A 225 2.96 -7.02 -12.38
CA ASP A 225 1.71 -6.79 -13.12
C ASP A 225 1.90 -6.06 -14.45
N THR A 226 2.59 -4.92 -14.45
CA THR A 226 2.87 -4.09 -15.62
C THR A 226 3.86 -4.76 -16.55
N ASP A 227 4.85 -5.46 -15.98
CA ASP A 227 5.79 -6.28 -16.74
C ASP A 227 5.10 -7.49 -17.39
N TRP A 228 4.15 -8.13 -16.70
CA TRP A 228 3.32 -9.20 -17.22
C TRP A 228 2.44 -8.70 -18.37
N MET A 229 1.81 -7.54 -18.22
CA MET A 229 1.05 -6.92 -19.30
C MET A 229 1.95 -6.62 -20.51
N ALA A 230 3.20 -6.23 -20.28
CA ALA A 230 4.16 -5.91 -21.34
C ALA A 230 4.74 -7.13 -22.05
N LYS A 231 5.25 -8.13 -21.31
CA LYS A 231 5.90 -9.31 -21.86
C LYS A 231 4.92 -10.40 -22.26
N GLU A 232 4.02 -10.77 -21.36
CA GLU A 232 3.17 -11.94 -21.56
C GLU A 232 1.94 -11.62 -22.40
N VAL A 233 1.27 -10.50 -22.10
CA VAL A 233 0.06 -10.10 -22.83
C VAL A 233 0.41 -9.44 -24.16
N TYR A 234 1.34 -8.48 -24.17
CA TYR A 234 1.74 -7.76 -25.38
C TYR A 234 2.83 -8.45 -26.19
N GLY A 235 3.61 -9.37 -25.61
CA GLY A 235 4.73 -10.01 -26.32
C GLY A 235 5.94 -9.09 -26.53
N GLY A 236 6.02 -7.98 -25.78
CA GLY A 236 7.10 -7.00 -25.91
C GLY A 236 8.38 -7.43 -25.20
N VAL A 237 9.52 -7.01 -25.75
CA VAL A 237 10.85 -7.20 -25.17
C VAL A 237 11.30 -5.89 -24.51
N VAL A 238 11.96 -5.99 -23.36
CA VAL A 238 12.42 -4.82 -22.60
C VAL A 238 13.25 -3.90 -23.51
N GLY A 239 12.86 -2.63 -23.57
CA GLY A 239 13.51 -1.61 -24.40
C GLY A 239 12.84 -1.37 -25.75
N ASP A 240 11.89 -2.22 -26.18
CA ASP A 240 11.13 -2.01 -27.40
C ASP A 240 9.87 -1.13 -27.17
N ARG A 241 9.25 -0.71 -28.29
CA ARG A 241 8.03 0.12 -28.26
C ARG A 241 6.79 -0.66 -27.82
N LEU A 242 6.76 -1.98 -28.01
CA LEU A 242 5.60 -2.82 -27.72
C LEU A 242 5.50 -3.10 -26.22
N TYR A 243 6.63 -3.35 -25.57
CA TYR A 243 6.84 -3.41 -24.14
C TYR A 243 6.41 -2.09 -23.49
N ALA A 244 6.89 -0.95 -23.99
CA ALA A 244 6.45 0.36 -23.49
C ALA A 244 4.93 0.57 -23.61
N ARG A 245 4.31 0.14 -24.72
CA ARG A 245 2.84 0.16 -24.87
C ARG A 245 2.13 -0.77 -23.89
N GLY A 246 2.68 -1.95 -23.63
CA GLY A 246 2.13 -2.90 -22.67
C GLY A 246 2.25 -2.40 -21.23
N VAL A 247 3.37 -1.78 -20.84
CA VAL A 247 3.55 -1.11 -19.54
C VAL A 247 2.50 0.00 -19.38
N HIS A 248 2.31 0.85 -20.39
CA HIS A 248 1.26 1.88 -20.35
C HIS A 248 -0.15 1.28 -20.22
N ALA A 249 -0.43 0.16 -20.90
CA ALA A 249 -1.70 -0.53 -20.77
C ALA A 249 -1.88 -1.17 -19.37
N GLY A 250 -0.79 -1.65 -18.75
CA GLY A 250 -0.79 -2.13 -17.37
C GLY A 250 -1.07 -1.00 -16.38
N ALA A 251 -0.44 0.17 -16.57
CA ALA A 251 -0.72 1.36 -15.77
C ALA A 251 -2.18 1.82 -15.89
N LEU A 252 -2.78 1.74 -17.09
CA LEU A 252 -4.22 1.95 -17.27
C LEU A 252 -5.04 0.89 -16.51
N GLY A 253 -4.62 -0.37 -16.51
CA GLY A 253 -5.21 -1.41 -15.68
C GLY A 253 -5.19 -1.04 -14.18
N LEU A 254 -4.05 -0.55 -13.68
CA LEU A 254 -3.90 -0.11 -12.29
C LEU A 254 -4.73 1.14 -11.95
N LEU A 255 -4.93 2.04 -12.91
CA LEU A 255 -5.88 3.14 -12.77
C LEU A 255 -7.31 2.61 -12.57
N LEU A 256 -7.75 1.66 -13.41
CA LEU A 256 -9.08 1.05 -13.29
C LEU A 256 -9.23 0.24 -12.00
N ASN A 257 -8.19 -0.51 -11.61
CA ASN A 257 -8.09 -1.17 -10.32
C ASN A 257 -8.33 -0.19 -9.17
N SER A 258 -7.68 0.99 -9.23
CA SER A 258 -7.81 2.03 -8.21
C SER A 258 -9.20 2.65 -8.18
N VAL A 259 -9.89 2.77 -9.32
CA VAL A 259 -11.29 3.21 -9.36
C VAL A 259 -12.20 2.21 -8.66
N VAL A 260 -12.08 0.91 -8.98
CA VAL A 260 -12.87 -0.15 -8.34
C VAL A 260 -12.56 -0.25 -6.85
N LEU A 261 -11.27 -0.14 -6.48
CA LEU A 261 -10.79 -0.05 -5.10
C LEU A 261 -11.52 1.07 -4.34
N GLY A 262 -11.64 2.26 -4.92
CA GLY A 262 -12.33 3.40 -4.30
C GLY A 262 -13.80 3.13 -4.03
N PHE A 263 -14.54 2.68 -5.05
CA PHE A 263 -15.96 2.33 -4.90
C PHE A 263 -16.18 1.21 -3.88
N MET A 264 -15.38 0.14 -3.97
CA MET A 264 -15.47 -0.96 -3.03
C MET A 264 -15.12 -0.50 -1.62
N SER A 265 -14.13 0.38 -1.43
CA SER A 265 -13.74 0.91 -0.12
C SER A 265 -14.91 1.54 0.62
N ILE A 266 -15.71 2.38 -0.05
CA ILE A 266 -16.94 2.97 0.53
C ILE A 266 -17.97 1.87 0.83
N GLY A 267 -18.09 0.87 -0.05
CA GLY A 267 -19.03 -0.24 0.07
C GLY A 267 -18.65 -1.33 1.09
N VAL A 268 -17.41 -1.37 1.60
CA VAL A 268 -16.91 -2.50 2.43
C VAL A 268 -17.85 -2.80 3.60
N GLU A 269 -18.32 -1.78 4.32
CA GLU A 269 -19.18 -2.00 5.48
C GLU A 269 -20.57 -2.51 5.11
N LEU A 270 -21.19 -1.96 4.06
CA LEU A 270 -22.49 -2.41 3.57
C LEU A 270 -22.41 -3.88 3.10
N VAL A 271 -21.39 -4.20 2.32
CA VAL A 271 -21.15 -5.56 1.82
C VAL A 271 -20.85 -6.51 2.98
N ALA A 272 -20.02 -6.10 3.95
CA ALA A 272 -19.72 -6.93 5.13
C ALA A 272 -20.98 -7.24 5.93
N ARG A 273 -21.88 -6.27 6.15
CA ARG A 273 -23.15 -6.48 6.84
C ARG A 273 -24.07 -7.44 6.07
N ARG A 274 -24.15 -7.30 4.73
CA ARG A 274 -24.98 -8.14 3.85
C ARG A 274 -24.46 -9.58 3.73
N PHE A 275 -23.15 -9.78 3.68
CA PHE A 275 -22.50 -11.09 3.48
C PHE A 275 -22.21 -11.85 4.78
N GLY A 276 -22.77 -11.41 5.90
CA GLY A 276 -22.68 -12.13 7.18
C GLY A 276 -21.39 -11.90 7.96
N GLY A 277 -20.77 -10.73 7.80
CA GLY A 277 -19.68 -10.21 8.62
C GLY A 277 -18.35 -10.05 7.88
N VAL A 278 -17.44 -9.32 8.52
CA VAL A 278 -16.09 -8.99 8.04
C VAL A 278 -15.27 -10.24 7.69
N LYS A 279 -15.42 -11.31 8.50
CA LYS A 279 -14.75 -12.60 8.32
C LYS A 279 -15.08 -13.24 6.97
N LYS A 280 -16.38 -13.37 6.67
CA LYS A 280 -16.86 -13.98 5.42
C LYS A 280 -16.50 -13.11 4.23
N LEU A 281 -16.64 -11.80 4.36
CA LEU A 281 -16.23 -10.87 3.31
C LEU A 281 -14.76 -11.05 2.95
N TRP A 282 -13.86 -11.03 3.93
CA TRP A 282 -12.42 -11.19 3.68
C TRP A 282 -12.10 -12.55 3.04
N GLY A 283 -12.72 -13.62 3.52
CA GLY A 283 -12.64 -14.93 2.91
C GLY A 283 -13.03 -14.95 1.43
N CYS A 284 -14.24 -14.47 1.13
CA CYS A 284 -14.78 -14.44 -0.23
C CYS A 284 -13.90 -13.61 -1.19
N VAL A 285 -13.44 -12.43 -0.77
CA VAL A 285 -12.59 -11.62 -1.65
C VAL A 285 -11.21 -12.23 -1.85
N ASN A 286 -10.66 -12.97 -0.89
CA ASN A 286 -9.40 -13.69 -1.10
C ASN A 286 -9.57 -14.85 -2.10
N PHE A 287 -10.76 -15.48 -2.18
CA PHE A 287 -11.07 -16.39 -3.27
C PHE A 287 -11.19 -15.65 -4.62
N ILE A 288 -11.76 -14.46 -4.65
CA ILE A 288 -11.77 -13.61 -5.87
C ILE A 288 -10.33 -13.29 -6.29
N LEU A 289 -9.46 -12.93 -5.35
CA LEU A 289 -8.03 -12.73 -5.60
C LEU A 289 -7.38 -13.98 -6.18
N ALA A 290 -7.62 -15.15 -5.57
CA ALA A 290 -7.08 -16.42 -6.05
C ALA A 290 -7.52 -16.73 -7.50
N ILE A 291 -8.81 -16.57 -7.79
CA ILE A 291 -9.37 -16.76 -9.12
C ILE A 291 -8.74 -15.76 -10.11
N CYS A 292 -8.64 -14.48 -9.74
CA CYS A 292 -8.05 -13.47 -10.61
C CYS A 292 -6.57 -13.79 -10.91
N LEU A 293 -5.79 -14.15 -9.90
CA LEU A 293 -4.40 -14.54 -10.10
C LEU A 293 -4.29 -15.80 -10.97
N ALA A 294 -5.16 -16.80 -10.81
CA ALA A 294 -5.19 -17.97 -11.69
C ALA A 294 -5.58 -17.60 -13.14
N MET A 295 -6.52 -16.66 -13.32
CA MET A 295 -6.96 -16.20 -14.63
C MET A 295 -5.89 -15.45 -15.41
N THR A 296 -4.82 -14.94 -14.76
CA THR A 296 -3.65 -14.40 -15.46
C THR A 296 -3.01 -15.44 -16.38
N VAL A 297 -3.00 -16.72 -15.99
CA VAL A 297 -2.50 -17.84 -16.80
C VAL A 297 -3.36 -18.02 -18.03
N LEU A 298 -4.68 -17.98 -17.87
CA LEU A 298 -5.64 -18.09 -18.98
C LEU A 298 -5.47 -16.92 -19.97
N VAL A 299 -5.40 -15.68 -19.48
CA VAL A 299 -5.16 -14.50 -20.32
C VAL A 299 -3.83 -14.61 -21.06
N THR A 300 -2.78 -15.10 -20.40
CA THR A 300 -1.47 -15.30 -21.03
C THR A 300 -1.54 -16.37 -22.12
N LYS A 301 -2.21 -17.50 -21.87
CA LYS A 301 -2.40 -18.55 -22.87
C LYS A 301 -3.22 -18.08 -24.07
N MET A 302 -4.28 -17.29 -23.83
CA MET A 302 -5.05 -16.65 -24.90
C MET A 302 -4.20 -15.65 -25.70
N ALA A 303 -3.36 -14.85 -25.04
CA ALA A 303 -2.45 -13.90 -25.67
C ALA A 303 -1.41 -14.62 -26.56
N GLN A 304 -0.86 -15.74 -26.07
CA GLN A 304 0.07 -16.58 -26.83
C GLN A 304 -0.61 -17.21 -28.06
N HIS A 305 -1.82 -17.76 -27.90
CA HIS A 305 -2.56 -18.41 -28.99
C HIS A 305 -3.04 -17.43 -30.07
N THR A 306 -3.36 -16.20 -29.69
CA THR A 306 -3.87 -15.16 -30.61
C THR A 306 -2.76 -14.21 -31.08
N ARG A 307 -1.50 -14.56 -30.85
CA ARG A 307 -0.36 -13.70 -31.19
C ARG A 307 -0.22 -13.63 -32.71
N GLN A 308 -0.21 -12.40 -33.23
CA GLN A 308 -0.08 -12.12 -34.65
C GLN A 308 1.27 -11.48 -34.92
N HIS A 309 1.79 -11.70 -36.11
CA HIS A 309 3.04 -11.13 -36.59
C HIS A 309 2.77 -10.29 -37.84
N ASP A 310 3.47 -9.18 -37.98
CA ASP A 310 3.46 -8.42 -39.23
C ASP A 310 4.25 -9.15 -40.34
N ALA A 311 4.21 -8.62 -41.56
CA ALA A 311 4.92 -9.20 -42.70
C ALA A 311 6.45 -9.23 -42.52
N ALA A 312 7.00 -8.46 -41.56
CA ALA A 312 8.40 -8.43 -41.20
C ALA A 312 8.74 -9.32 -39.98
N GLY A 313 7.76 -10.05 -39.44
CA GLY A 313 7.91 -10.95 -38.30
C GLY A 313 7.78 -10.30 -36.91
N HIS A 314 7.54 -8.98 -36.82
CA HIS A 314 7.35 -8.30 -35.54
C HIS A 314 6.01 -8.66 -34.91
N VAL A 315 6.01 -8.87 -33.59
CA VAL A 315 4.80 -9.14 -32.82
C VAL A 315 3.86 -7.93 -32.87
N LEU A 316 2.61 -8.17 -33.20
CA LEU A 316 1.55 -7.16 -33.19
C LEU A 316 0.89 -7.08 -31.79
N PRO A 317 0.28 -5.93 -31.44
CA PRO A 317 -0.48 -5.80 -30.20
C PRO A 317 -1.58 -6.86 -30.06
N PRO A 318 -1.93 -7.23 -28.81
CA PRO A 318 -2.94 -8.26 -28.56
C PRO A 318 -4.30 -7.83 -29.09
N THR A 319 -5.14 -8.80 -29.43
CA THR A 319 -6.51 -8.54 -29.85
C THR A 319 -7.29 -7.78 -28.77
N ALA A 320 -8.31 -7.02 -29.20
CA ALA A 320 -9.13 -6.23 -28.29
C ALA A 320 -9.74 -7.08 -27.16
N GLY A 321 -10.11 -8.33 -27.44
CA GLY A 321 -10.63 -9.27 -26.44
C GLY A 321 -9.62 -9.64 -25.36
N VAL A 322 -8.38 -9.98 -25.74
CA VAL A 322 -7.31 -10.31 -24.77
C VAL A 322 -6.95 -9.10 -23.93
N LYS A 323 -6.80 -7.93 -24.56
CA LYS A 323 -6.54 -6.66 -23.84
C LYS A 323 -7.66 -6.32 -22.88
N ALA A 324 -8.92 -6.44 -23.30
CA ALA A 324 -10.08 -6.20 -22.46
C ALA A 324 -10.15 -7.19 -21.29
N GLY A 325 -9.88 -8.48 -21.54
CA GLY A 325 -9.79 -9.50 -20.49
C GLY A 325 -8.73 -9.18 -19.44
N ALA A 326 -7.54 -8.76 -19.86
CA ALA A 326 -6.49 -8.31 -18.94
C ALA A 326 -6.93 -7.08 -18.12
N LEU A 327 -7.48 -6.05 -18.76
CA LEU A 327 -7.94 -4.83 -18.05
C LEU A 327 -9.10 -5.10 -17.09
N LEU A 328 -10.01 -6.00 -17.45
CA LEU A 328 -11.09 -6.46 -16.56
C LEU A 328 -10.52 -7.19 -15.34
N LEU A 329 -9.48 -7.99 -15.53
CA LEU A 329 -8.77 -8.67 -14.44
C LEU A 329 -8.15 -7.68 -13.46
N PHE A 330 -7.40 -6.70 -13.97
CA PHE A 330 -6.87 -5.60 -13.16
C PHE A 330 -7.98 -4.87 -12.40
N SER A 331 -9.08 -4.56 -13.07
CA SER A 331 -10.23 -3.87 -12.46
C SER A 331 -10.85 -4.70 -11.33
N ALA A 332 -11.09 -5.99 -11.56
CA ALA A 332 -11.69 -6.90 -10.59
C ALA A 332 -10.83 -7.07 -9.33
N LEU A 333 -9.50 -7.06 -9.49
CA LEU A 333 -8.55 -7.06 -8.37
C LEU A 333 -8.68 -5.84 -7.45
N GLY A 334 -9.34 -4.75 -7.87
CA GLY A 334 -9.62 -3.61 -7.00
C GLY A 334 -10.51 -3.97 -5.81
N ILE A 335 -11.39 -4.97 -5.98
CA ILE A 335 -12.31 -5.45 -4.93
C ILE A 335 -11.54 -6.07 -3.74
N PRO A 336 -10.72 -7.12 -3.92
CA PRO A 336 -9.92 -7.67 -2.82
C PRO A 336 -8.89 -6.68 -2.27
N LEU A 337 -8.40 -5.75 -3.08
CA LEU A 337 -7.43 -4.75 -2.63
C LEU A 337 -8.08 -3.78 -1.61
N ALA A 338 -9.35 -3.40 -1.81
CA ALA A 338 -10.10 -2.54 -0.88
C ALA A 338 -10.20 -3.14 0.51
N VAL A 339 -10.51 -4.43 0.55
CA VAL A 339 -10.59 -5.21 1.79
C VAL A 339 -9.20 -5.37 2.41
N THR A 340 -8.17 -5.65 1.62
CA THR A 340 -6.78 -5.81 2.08
C THR A 340 -6.26 -4.56 2.78
N PHE A 341 -6.60 -3.36 2.29
CA PHE A 341 -6.15 -2.10 2.88
C PHE A 341 -6.99 -1.59 4.05
N SER A 342 -8.17 -2.17 4.30
CA SER A 342 -9.09 -1.72 5.35
C SER A 342 -9.25 -2.72 6.49
N ILE A 343 -9.69 -3.94 6.19
CA ILE A 343 -10.12 -4.92 7.19
C ILE A 343 -8.98 -5.36 8.14
N PRO A 344 -7.77 -5.71 7.67
CA PRO A 344 -6.71 -6.17 8.57
C PRO A 344 -6.32 -5.11 9.61
N PHE A 345 -6.21 -3.86 9.16
CA PHE A 345 -5.87 -2.74 10.03
C PHE A 345 -7.00 -2.43 11.03
N ALA A 346 -8.26 -2.46 10.59
CA ALA A 346 -9.41 -2.29 11.48
C ALA A 346 -9.47 -3.39 12.55
N LEU A 347 -9.27 -4.66 12.18
CA LEU A 347 -9.26 -5.78 13.12
C LEU A 347 -8.08 -5.70 14.10
N ALA A 348 -6.90 -5.31 13.62
CA ALA A 348 -5.74 -5.11 14.49
C ALA A 348 -6.00 -4.03 15.53
N SER A 349 -6.59 -2.90 15.14
CA SER A 349 -6.96 -1.83 16.07
C SER A 349 -8.04 -2.23 17.06
N ILE A 350 -9.05 -3.01 16.63
CA ILE A 350 -10.12 -3.53 17.50
C ILE A 350 -9.54 -4.50 18.55
N PHE A 351 -8.72 -5.47 18.12
CA PHE A 351 -8.12 -6.45 19.03
C PHE A 351 -7.11 -5.80 19.98
N SER A 352 -6.37 -4.80 19.51
CA SER A 352 -5.46 -3.99 20.32
C SER A 352 -6.19 -3.20 21.41
N SER A 353 -7.28 -2.52 21.04
CA SER A 353 -8.09 -1.73 21.98
C SER A 353 -8.68 -2.58 23.11
N ASN A 354 -9.07 -3.82 22.80
CA ASN A 354 -9.63 -4.74 23.79
C ASN A 354 -8.57 -5.35 24.71
N ALA A 355 -7.32 -5.44 24.26
CA ALA A 355 -6.21 -6.01 25.01
C ALA A 355 -5.41 -4.97 25.82
N GLY A 356 -5.76 -3.68 25.72
CA GLY A 356 -5.02 -2.59 26.37
C GLY A 356 -3.60 -2.36 25.79
N ALA A 357 -3.30 -2.95 24.63
CA ALA A 357 -2.03 -2.77 23.96
C ALA A 357 -1.96 -1.42 23.24
N GLY A 358 -0.75 -0.88 23.04
CA GLY A 358 -0.54 0.34 22.25
C GLY A 358 -1.04 0.17 20.81
N GLN A 359 -1.85 1.14 20.34
CA GLN A 359 -2.38 1.15 18.97
C GLN A 359 -1.25 1.24 17.93
N GLY A 360 -0.24 2.08 18.18
CA GLY A 360 0.92 2.25 17.29
C GLY A 360 1.75 0.98 17.20
N LEU A 361 2.05 0.37 18.35
CA LEU A 361 2.80 -0.90 18.41
C LEU A 361 2.06 -2.04 17.69
N SER A 362 0.76 -2.19 17.92
CA SER A 362 -0.05 -3.28 17.33
C SER A 362 -0.14 -3.17 15.80
N LEU A 363 -0.32 -1.95 15.28
CA LEU A 363 -0.28 -1.67 13.84
C LEU A 363 1.13 -1.86 13.27
N GLY A 364 2.18 -1.56 14.06
CA GLY A 364 3.56 -1.85 13.72
C GLY A 364 3.81 -3.35 13.55
N VAL A 365 3.32 -4.16 14.49
CA VAL A 365 3.41 -5.63 14.41
C VAL A 365 2.65 -6.18 13.20
N LEU A 366 1.45 -5.67 12.91
CA LEU A 366 0.72 -6.04 11.70
C LEU A 366 1.56 -5.79 10.44
N ASN A 367 2.31 -4.69 10.39
CA ASN A 367 3.19 -4.40 9.27
C ASN A 367 4.34 -5.41 9.12
N LEU A 368 4.79 -6.06 10.19
CA LEU A 368 5.77 -7.15 10.08
C LEU A 368 5.19 -8.33 9.30
N SER A 369 3.92 -8.66 9.52
CA SER A 369 3.20 -9.67 8.73
C SER A 369 2.95 -9.24 7.28
N ILE A 370 3.20 -7.99 6.92
CA ILE A 370 3.18 -7.52 5.54
C ILE A 370 4.57 -7.65 4.94
N VAL A 371 5.57 -7.01 5.55
CA VAL A 371 6.89 -6.85 4.94
C VAL A 371 7.70 -8.16 4.94
N ILE A 372 7.53 -9.05 5.92
CA ILE A 372 8.24 -10.35 5.94
C ILE A 372 7.87 -11.17 4.68
N PRO A 373 6.57 -11.40 4.38
CA PRO A 373 6.15 -11.96 3.08
C PRO A 373 6.71 -11.27 1.85
N GLN A 374 6.68 -9.93 1.83
CA GLN A 374 7.16 -9.17 0.67
C GLN A 374 8.65 -9.46 0.40
N MET A 375 9.47 -9.52 1.44
CA MET A 375 10.90 -9.86 1.30
C MET A 375 11.10 -11.29 0.83
N LEU A 376 10.35 -12.25 1.40
CA LEU A 376 10.43 -13.65 0.98
C LEU A 376 10.08 -13.80 -0.49
N VAL A 377 8.98 -13.20 -0.94
CA VAL A 377 8.58 -13.25 -2.35
C VAL A 377 9.58 -12.50 -3.24
N SER A 378 10.07 -11.32 -2.84
CA SER A 378 11.08 -10.56 -3.61
C SER A 378 12.34 -11.40 -3.86
N PHE A 379 12.81 -12.13 -2.85
CA PHE A 379 14.02 -12.93 -2.95
C PHE A 379 13.80 -14.24 -3.73
N LEU A 380 12.63 -14.86 -3.57
CA LEU A 380 12.34 -16.18 -4.13
C LEU A 380 11.73 -16.14 -5.54
N SER A 381 11.07 -15.05 -5.92
CA SER A 381 10.36 -14.94 -7.22
C SER A 381 11.29 -15.14 -8.41
N GLY A 382 12.42 -14.44 -8.46
CA GLY A 382 13.38 -14.60 -9.58
C GLY A 382 13.87 -16.06 -9.77
N PRO A 383 14.43 -16.71 -8.74
CA PRO A 383 14.79 -18.12 -8.79
C PRO A 383 13.60 -19.03 -9.14
N TRP A 384 12.43 -18.78 -8.56
CA TRP A 384 11.23 -19.56 -8.85
C TRP A 384 10.86 -19.47 -10.33
N ASP A 385 10.74 -18.27 -10.86
CA ASP A 385 10.35 -18.04 -12.25
C ASP A 385 11.33 -18.73 -13.22
N SER A 386 12.63 -18.72 -12.90
CA SER A 386 13.64 -19.43 -13.68
C SER A 386 13.46 -20.96 -13.70
N LEU A 387 12.98 -21.56 -12.61
CA LEU A 387 12.75 -23.02 -12.51
C LEU A 387 11.57 -23.49 -13.38
N PHE A 388 10.64 -22.60 -13.70
CA PHE A 388 9.43 -22.91 -14.47
C PHE A 388 9.44 -22.36 -15.91
N GLY A 389 10.64 -22.11 -16.45
CA GLY A 389 10.82 -21.70 -17.84
C GLY A 389 10.83 -20.18 -18.09
N GLY A 390 10.88 -19.38 -17.03
CA GLY A 390 10.89 -17.91 -17.08
C GLY A 390 9.49 -17.28 -17.13
N GLY A 391 9.44 -15.96 -17.00
CA GLY A 391 8.21 -15.17 -17.01
C GLY A 391 7.60 -14.95 -15.63
N ASN A 392 6.42 -14.32 -15.57
CA ASN A 392 5.83 -13.84 -14.30
C ASN A 392 4.73 -14.77 -13.73
N LEU A 393 4.33 -15.79 -14.51
CA LEU A 393 3.20 -16.66 -14.17
C LEU A 393 3.42 -17.57 -12.95
N PRO A 394 4.60 -18.18 -12.75
CA PRO A 394 4.81 -19.06 -11.60
C PRO A 394 4.58 -18.32 -10.28
N ALA A 395 5.12 -17.11 -10.14
CA ALA A 395 4.86 -16.24 -9.00
C ALA A 395 3.36 -15.93 -8.80
N PHE A 396 2.58 -15.74 -9.86
CA PHE A 396 1.12 -15.52 -9.78
C PHE A 396 0.36 -16.78 -9.32
N VAL A 397 0.79 -17.97 -9.74
CA VAL A 397 0.18 -19.25 -9.29
C VAL A 397 0.41 -19.47 -7.80
N VAL A 398 1.61 -19.19 -7.30
CA VAL A 398 1.91 -19.20 -5.86
C VAL A 398 1.00 -18.23 -5.13
N GLY A 399 0.85 -17.04 -5.70
CA GLY A 399 -0.05 -16.04 -5.13
C GLY A 399 -1.50 -16.52 -5.09
N ALA A 400 -1.98 -17.21 -6.14
CA ALA A 400 -3.32 -17.78 -6.20
C ALA A 400 -3.55 -18.83 -5.09
N ILE A 401 -2.60 -19.74 -4.90
CA ILE A 401 -2.66 -20.77 -3.85
C ILE A 401 -2.66 -20.12 -2.47
N SER A 402 -1.78 -19.14 -2.25
CA SER A 402 -1.70 -18.42 -0.98
C SER A 402 -2.96 -17.60 -0.68
N ALA A 403 -3.57 -16.99 -1.70
CA ALA A 403 -4.85 -16.29 -1.57
C ALA A 403 -5.98 -17.25 -1.18
N ALA A 404 -6.06 -18.43 -1.81
CA ALA A 404 -7.04 -19.45 -1.45
C ALA A 404 -6.85 -19.93 0.00
N ALA A 405 -5.62 -20.22 0.41
CA ALA A 405 -5.29 -20.58 1.79
C ALA A 405 -5.68 -19.46 2.77
N SER A 406 -5.34 -18.21 2.46
CA SER A 406 -5.74 -17.03 3.23
C SER A 406 -7.26 -16.93 3.35
N GLY A 407 -8.01 -17.18 2.27
CA GLY A 407 -9.47 -17.20 2.28
C GLY A 407 -10.04 -18.28 3.19
N ILE A 408 -9.49 -19.50 3.15
CA ILE A 408 -9.90 -20.62 4.02
C ILE A 408 -9.62 -20.28 5.49
N PHE A 409 -8.42 -19.83 5.82
CA PHE A 409 -8.06 -19.47 7.19
C PHE A 409 -8.87 -18.28 7.70
N ALA A 410 -9.15 -17.30 6.84
CA ALA A 410 -10.04 -16.21 7.18
C ALA A 410 -11.44 -16.74 7.53
N MET A 411 -12.03 -17.63 6.75
CA MET A 411 -13.38 -18.15 7.00
C MET A 411 -13.48 -19.17 8.13
N THR A 412 -12.39 -19.87 8.46
CA THR A 412 -12.38 -20.91 9.49
C THR A 412 -11.89 -20.37 10.83
N LEU A 413 -10.72 -19.71 10.86
CA LEU A 413 -10.01 -19.39 12.10
C LEU A 413 -10.23 -17.97 12.62
N LEU A 414 -10.48 -16.96 11.76
CA LEU A 414 -10.66 -15.59 12.27
C LEU A 414 -11.85 -15.54 13.25
N PRO A 415 -11.67 -14.98 14.44
CA PRO A 415 -12.78 -14.76 15.34
C PRO A 415 -13.67 -13.65 14.78
N SER A 416 -14.99 -13.83 14.91
CA SER A 416 -15.92 -12.74 14.62
C SER A 416 -15.63 -11.59 15.60
N PRO A 417 -15.47 -10.34 15.13
CA PRO A 417 -15.42 -9.22 16.05
C PRO A 417 -16.69 -9.22 16.90
N PRO A 418 -16.64 -8.72 18.15
CA PRO A 418 -17.84 -8.56 18.97
C PRO A 418 -18.91 -7.85 18.15
N ARG A 419 -20.12 -8.41 18.14
CA ARG A 419 -21.29 -7.65 17.68
C ARG A 419 -21.47 -6.54 18.71
N ASP A 420 -21.08 -5.31 18.39
CA ASP A 420 -21.54 -4.20 19.20
C ASP A 420 -23.07 -4.18 19.08
N VAL A 421 -23.68 -4.14 20.26
CA VAL A 421 -25.11 -4.15 20.54
C VAL A 421 -25.81 -3.32 19.47
N ALA A 422 -26.65 -3.99 18.66
CA ALA A 422 -27.65 -3.31 17.85
C ALA A 422 -28.27 -2.23 18.72
N LEU A 423 -28.34 -0.98 18.22
CA LEU A 423 -29.12 0.10 18.81
C LEU A 423 -30.40 -0.47 19.41
N SER A 424 -30.34 -0.74 20.72
CA SER A 424 -31.47 -1.21 21.49
C SER A 424 -32.29 0.04 21.73
N ALA A 425 -33.43 0.11 21.05
CA ALA A 425 -34.56 0.96 21.37
C ALA A 425 -34.26 2.47 21.48
N ALA A 426 -34.41 3.17 20.36
CA ALA A 426 -34.87 4.55 20.39
C ALA A 426 -35.95 4.71 19.30
N GLY A 427 -37.21 4.85 19.75
CA GLY A 427 -38.31 5.27 18.88
C GLY A 427 -39.48 4.31 18.74
N GLY A 428 -39.91 3.66 19.82
CA GLY A 428 -41.33 3.31 19.94
C GLY A 428 -42.09 4.64 20.07
N PHE A 429 -42.78 5.04 19.01
CA PHE A 429 -43.72 6.16 19.06
C PHE A 429 -44.96 5.71 19.82
N HIS A 430 -45.18 6.32 20.99
CA HIS A 430 -46.49 6.69 21.49
C HIS A 430 -46.51 8.19 21.69
#